data_AF-A0A7J5RHQ8-F1
#
_entry.id   AF-A0A7J5RHQ8-F1
#
_cell.length_a   1.000
_cell.length_b   1.000
_cell.length_c   1.000
_cell.angle_alpha   90.00
_cell.angle_beta   90.00
_cell.angle_gamma   90.00
#
_symmetry.space_group_name_H-M   'P 1'
#
loop_
_entity.id
_entity.type
_entity.pdbx_description
1 polymer ?
#
loop_
_entity_poly.entity_id
_entity_poly.type
_entity_poly.pdbx_seq_one_letter_code
_entity_poly.pdbx_strand_id
1 'polypeptide(L)'
;MSIICTRCGGTQVVCEATVNPNTQVITEIADDSLQSGWCETCKVRSVLTDVEKTKAAIKSGFAGFVEVNGRKPHYASCRIVWKYTNDSEDVKIRLLGSDESIGNNMFFSCGSIHALESLAEFGKEPFIVTECYAFKTFTEEEISDEKTYEYEFGGEKIAVTGKEVRAFYPGLTAQDIEQFAAYNTAKRKYYRKNNCQLTPELVRRLLDEGHLMKAGESDSFTIQLFFLWHVRIRREPENLAPFEYALEACCLDNIQTFSRRYTTLEKALLHCLNGFNENANIQNRYQSLQDYFYRHTHGKY
;
A
#
# COMPACT_ATOMS: atom_id res chain seq x y z
N MET A 1 29.10 -30.36 14.29
CA MET A 1 29.41 -28.94 14.01
C MET A 1 29.92 -28.86 12.59
N SER A 2 29.17 -28.22 11.70
CA SER A 2 29.64 -27.89 10.35
C SER A 2 29.60 -26.37 10.22
N ILE A 3 30.64 -25.71 10.73
CA ILE A 3 30.90 -24.32 10.39
C ILE A 3 31.30 -24.29 8.92
N ILE A 4 30.61 -23.47 8.15
CA ILE A 4 30.87 -23.31 6.72
C ILE A 4 31.20 -21.87 6.38
N CYS A 5 31.98 -21.69 5.32
CA CYS A 5 32.13 -20.42 4.62
C CYS A 5 30.83 -20.10 3.87
N THR A 6 30.20 -18.96 4.15
CA THR A 6 28.93 -18.59 3.51
C THR A 6 29.07 -18.36 2.00
N ARG A 7 30.27 -18.02 1.51
CA ARG A 7 30.54 -17.76 0.10
C ARG A 7 30.60 -19.01 -0.78
N CYS A 8 31.17 -20.12 -0.27
CA CYS A 8 31.41 -21.32 -1.09
C CYS A 8 30.96 -22.64 -0.45
N GLY A 9 30.46 -22.63 0.78
CA GLY A 9 30.02 -23.83 1.51
C GLY A 9 31.16 -24.71 2.03
N GLY A 10 32.41 -24.28 1.86
CA GLY A 10 33.59 -25.02 2.31
C GLY A 10 33.71 -25.02 3.84
N THR A 11 34.15 -26.15 4.39
CA THR A 11 34.35 -26.33 5.85
C THR A 11 35.79 -26.09 6.29
N GLN A 12 36.72 -25.93 5.35
CA GLN A 12 38.11 -25.59 5.65
C GLN A 12 38.21 -24.08 5.89
N VAL A 13 37.94 -23.68 7.13
CA VAL A 13 37.91 -22.29 7.57
C VAL A 13 38.73 -22.10 8.84
N VAL A 14 39.39 -20.95 8.97
CA VAL A 14 40.16 -20.57 10.16
C VAL A 14 39.69 -19.20 10.66
N CYS A 15 39.59 -19.05 11.98
CA CYS A 15 39.17 -17.81 12.64
C CYS A 15 40.35 -17.17 13.39
N GLU A 16 40.16 -15.90 13.77
CA GLU A 16 41.10 -15.22 14.65
C GLU A 16 40.92 -15.68 16.10
N ALA A 17 42.00 -15.64 16.88
CA ALA A 17 41.99 -15.99 18.29
C ALA A 17 43.04 -15.16 19.02
N THR A 18 42.81 -14.88 20.30
CA THR A 18 43.78 -14.20 21.15
C THR A 18 44.82 -15.22 21.61
N VAL A 19 46.09 -14.96 21.29
CA VAL A 19 47.22 -15.85 21.62
C VAL A 19 48.15 -15.14 22.59
N ASN A 20 48.57 -15.84 23.65
CA ASN A 20 49.65 -15.38 24.50
C ASN A 20 50.98 -15.50 23.75
N PRO A 21 51.70 -14.38 23.48
CA PRO A 21 52.90 -14.42 22.64
C PRO A 21 54.08 -15.15 23.29
N ASN A 22 54.12 -15.23 24.63
CA ASN A 22 55.23 -15.87 25.34
C ASN A 22 55.06 -17.40 25.42
N THR A 23 53.82 -17.87 25.57
CA THR A 23 53.54 -19.31 25.69
C THR A 23 53.07 -19.93 24.39
N GLN A 24 52.71 -19.13 23.39
CA GLN A 24 52.10 -19.55 22.12
C GLN A 24 50.78 -20.33 22.30
N VAL A 25 50.10 -20.14 23.44
CA VAL A 25 48.82 -20.79 23.75
C VAL A 25 47.67 -19.84 23.45
N ILE A 26 46.60 -20.37 22.85
CA ILE A 26 45.34 -19.65 22.68
C ILE A 26 44.71 -19.41 24.06
N THR A 27 44.53 -18.16 24.43
CA THR A 27 43.96 -17.77 25.73
C THR A 27 42.45 -17.54 25.66
N GLU A 28 41.96 -17.08 24.52
CA GLU A 28 40.55 -16.74 24.34
C GLU A 28 40.16 -16.83 22.87
N ILE A 29 38.95 -17.33 22.62
CA ILE A 29 38.25 -17.23 21.34
C ILE A 29 36.99 -16.45 21.64
N ALA A 30 36.93 -15.18 21.20
CA ALA A 30 35.74 -14.37 21.39
C ALA A 30 34.60 -14.90 20.50
N ASP A 31 33.36 -14.76 20.96
CA ASP A 31 32.19 -15.32 20.27
C ASP A 31 32.00 -14.74 18.85
N ASP A 32 32.41 -13.49 18.63
CA ASP A 32 32.40 -12.80 17.34
C ASP A 32 33.50 -13.31 16.39
N SER A 33 34.60 -13.84 16.93
CA SER A 33 35.72 -14.37 16.16
C SER A 33 35.31 -15.60 15.34
N LEU A 34 34.26 -16.31 15.75
CA LEU A 34 33.70 -17.44 15.02
C LEU A 34 32.73 -17.03 13.89
N GLN A 35 32.38 -15.74 13.78
CA GLN A 35 31.45 -15.24 12.76
C GLN A 35 32.14 -14.84 11.46
N SER A 36 33.47 -14.71 11.46
CA SER A 36 34.23 -14.41 10.25
C SER A 36 35.60 -15.09 10.26
N GLY A 37 36.11 -15.43 9.10
CA GLY A 37 37.39 -16.12 9.02
C GLY A 37 37.89 -16.28 7.60
N TRP A 38 39.11 -16.81 7.48
CA TRP A 38 39.72 -17.14 6.21
C TRP A 38 39.24 -18.51 5.74
N CYS A 39 38.70 -18.57 4.52
CA CYS A 39 38.31 -19.84 3.89
C CYS A 39 39.43 -20.34 2.97
N GLU A 40 39.90 -21.56 3.23
CA GLU A 40 40.95 -22.18 2.42
C GLU A 40 40.46 -22.65 1.05
N THR A 41 39.16 -22.87 0.88
CA THR A 41 38.59 -23.30 -0.40
C THR A 41 38.49 -22.16 -1.40
N CYS A 42 37.91 -21.02 -0.99
CA CYS A 42 37.75 -19.86 -1.89
C CYS A 42 38.85 -18.80 -1.72
N LYS A 43 39.79 -18.97 -0.78
CA LYS A 43 40.92 -18.07 -0.51
C LYS A 43 40.49 -16.63 -0.25
N VAL A 44 39.39 -16.46 0.47
CA VAL A 44 38.79 -15.15 0.79
C VAL A 44 38.33 -15.15 2.24
N ARG A 45 38.53 -14.02 2.93
CA ARG A 45 37.95 -13.78 4.25
C ARG A 45 36.44 -13.60 4.11
N SER A 46 35.66 -14.46 4.74
CA SER A 46 34.21 -14.55 4.56
C SER A 46 33.50 -14.64 5.91
N VAL A 47 32.21 -14.34 5.92
CA VAL A 47 31.35 -14.68 7.05
C VAL A 47 31.27 -16.20 7.16
N LEU A 48 31.31 -16.69 8.40
CA LEU A 48 31.19 -18.08 8.74
C LEU A 48 29.85 -18.31 9.44
N THR A 49 29.25 -19.48 9.23
CA THR A 49 28.00 -19.84 9.91
C THR A 49 28.06 -21.27 10.41
N ASP A 50 27.64 -21.49 11.66
CA ASP A 50 27.38 -22.83 12.19
C ASP A 50 25.95 -23.23 11.81
N VAL A 51 25.85 -24.00 10.73
CA VAL A 51 24.57 -24.42 10.14
C VAL A 51 23.66 -25.07 11.17
N GLU A 52 24.19 -25.96 12.00
CA GLU A 52 23.39 -26.72 12.95
C GLU A 52 22.95 -25.85 14.14
N LYS A 53 23.80 -24.92 14.58
CA LYS A 53 23.43 -23.92 15.59
C LYS A 53 22.32 -23.01 15.06
N THR A 54 22.41 -22.52 13.83
CA THR A 54 21.38 -21.66 13.22
C THR A 54 20.07 -22.40 13.03
N LYS A 55 20.09 -23.65 12.54
CA LYS A 55 18.88 -24.49 12.45
C LYS A 55 18.25 -24.74 13.81
N ALA A 56 19.06 -25.07 14.82
CA ALA A 56 18.57 -25.28 16.18
C ALA A 56 17.92 -24.01 16.75
N ALA A 57 18.50 -22.83 16.50
CA ALA A 57 17.93 -21.54 16.89
C ALA A 57 16.59 -21.27 16.18
N ILE A 58 16.51 -21.51 14.87
CA ILE A 58 15.25 -21.40 14.09
C ILE A 58 14.17 -22.31 14.68
N LYS A 59 14.51 -23.59 14.90
CA LYS A 59 13.58 -24.59 15.44
C LYS A 59 13.10 -24.24 16.85
N SER A 60 14.02 -23.86 17.73
CA SER A 60 13.70 -23.47 19.11
C SER A 60 12.87 -22.19 19.15
N GLY A 61 13.23 -21.17 18.37
CA GLY A 61 12.47 -19.92 18.29
C GLY A 61 11.05 -20.13 17.76
N PHE A 62 10.88 -21.01 16.76
CA PHE A 62 9.56 -21.34 16.24
C PHE A 62 8.72 -22.08 17.29
N ALA A 63 9.30 -23.08 17.95
CA ALA A 63 8.61 -23.84 18.99
C ALA A 63 8.18 -22.93 20.15
N GLY A 64 9.08 -22.07 20.64
CA GLY A 64 8.77 -21.10 21.68
C GLY A 64 7.69 -20.10 21.27
N PHE A 65 7.69 -19.65 20.00
CA PHE A 65 6.61 -18.82 19.49
C PHE A 65 5.26 -19.53 19.53
N VAL A 66 5.20 -20.78 19.05
CA VAL A 66 3.96 -21.57 19.02
C VAL A 66 3.45 -21.86 20.43
N GLU A 67 4.35 -22.18 21.37
CA GLU A 67 4.01 -22.42 22.77
C GLU A 67 3.37 -21.18 23.43
N VAL A 68 3.96 -20.01 23.21
CA VAL A 68 3.47 -18.75 23.80
C VAL A 68 2.18 -18.25 23.13
N ASN A 69 2.05 -18.40 21.81
CA ASN A 69 0.97 -17.76 21.04
C ASN A 69 -0.17 -18.73 20.65
N GLY A 70 0.00 -20.04 20.84
CA GLY A 70 -0.97 -21.07 20.43
C GLY A 70 -1.22 -21.17 18.93
N ARG A 71 -0.43 -20.47 18.10
CA ARG A 71 -0.55 -20.46 16.63
C ARG A 71 0.81 -20.42 15.94
N LYS A 72 0.84 -20.82 14.67
CA LYS A 72 2.04 -20.73 13.82
C LYS A 72 2.34 -19.26 13.47
N PRO A 73 3.61 -18.85 13.43
CA PRO A 73 4.00 -17.52 12.97
C PRO A 73 3.75 -17.32 11.48
N HIS A 74 3.54 -16.07 11.06
CA HIS A 74 3.36 -15.71 9.64
C HIS A 74 4.71 -15.47 8.95
N TYR A 75 5.69 -14.92 9.66
CA TYR A 75 7.02 -14.66 9.12
C TYR A 75 8.11 -14.72 10.20
N ALA A 76 9.35 -14.87 9.75
CA ALA A 76 10.55 -14.79 10.56
C ALA A 76 11.35 -13.53 10.19
N SER A 77 11.92 -12.86 11.19
CA SER A 77 12.94 -11.83 10.99
C SER A 77 14.30 -12.48 11.09
N CYS A 78 15.07 -12.44 10.00
CA CYS A 78 16.33 -13.16 9.85
C CYS A 78 17.42 -12.23 9.35
N ARG A 79 18.68 -12.58 9.61
CA ARG A 79 19.81 -12.01 8.88
C ARG A 79 20.28 -12.98 7.83
N ILE A 80 20.46 -12.44 6.64
CA ILE A 80 21.06 -13.14 5.52
C ILE A 80 22.44 -12.57 5.23
N VAL A 81 23.26 -13.40 4.60
CA VAL A 81 24.53 -12.99 4.00
C VAL A 81 24.51 -13.34 2.52
N TRP A 82 24.82 -12.36 1.68
CA TRP A 82 24.95 -12.54 0.24
C TRP A 82 26.25 -13.28 -0.08
N LYS A 83 26.15 -14.37 -0.85
CA LYS A 83 27.31 -15.24 -1.13
C LYS A 83 28.44 -14.52 -1.86
N TYR A 84 28.09 -13.61 -2.77
CA TYR A 84 29.07 -12.98 -3.68
C TYR A 84 29.73 -11.74 -3.08
N THR A 85 28.97 -10.96 -2.32
CA THR A 85 29.45 -9.68 -1.77
C THR A 85 29.90 -9.81 -0.31
N ASN A 86 29.44 -10.85 0.40
CA ASN A 86 29.63 -11.02 1.83
C ASN A 86 28.91 -9.95 2.67
N ASP A 87 28.04 -9.16 2.05
CA ASP A 87 27.19 -8.19 2.75
C ASP A 87 26.07 -8.90 3.51
N SER A 88 25.67 -8.32 4.64
CA SER A 88 24.57 -8.81 5.45
C SER A 88 23.37 -7.88 5.41
N GLU A 89 22.17 -8.46 5.41
CA GLU A 89 20.92 -7.71 5.45
C GLU A 89 19.93 -8.38 6.41
N ASP A 90 19.20 -7.58 7.19
CA ASP A 90 18.10 -8.06 8.01
C ASP A 90 16.81 -8.04 7.19
N VAL A 91 16.21 -9.22 7.01
CA VAL A 91 15.09 -9.46 6.10
C VAL A 91 13.92 -10.14 6.78
N LYS A 92 12.73 -10.00 6.19
CA LYS A 92 11.51 -10.73 6.60
C LYS A 92 11.26 -11.89 5.64
N ILE A 93 11.26 -13.12 6.15
CA ILE A 93 11.00 -14.34 5.38
C ILE A 93 9.63 -14.89 5.76
N ARG A 94 8.75 -15.02 4.77
CA ARG A 94 7.39 -15.54 4.94
C ARG A 94 7.41 -17.05 5.20
N LEU A 95 6.52 -17.53 6.08
CA LEU A 95 6.26 -18.95 6.30
C LEU A 95 4.85 -19.27 5.80
N LEU A 96 4.73 -20.14 4.80
CA LEU A 96 3.44 -20.55 4.22
C LEU A 96 2.59 -21.30 5.26
N GLY A 97 1.36 -20.81 5.40
CA GLY A 97 0.45 -21.04 6.52
C GLY A 97 -0.43 -19.79 6.82
N SER A 98 -0.02 -18.62 6.32
CA SER A 98 -0.82 -17.40 6.23
C SER A 98 -1.37 -17.22 4.80
N ASP A 99 -2.57 -16.63 4.68
CA ASP A 99 -3.23 -16.30 3.41
C ASP A 99 -2.25 -15.64 2.42
N GLU A 100 -2.20 -16.13 1.18
CA GLU A 100 -1.14 -15.80 0.20
C GLU A 100 -1.08 -14.29 -0.15
N SER A 101 -2.16 -13.56 0.14
CA SER A 101 -2.36 -12.15 -0.18
C SER A 101 -1.76 -11.16 0.83
N ILE A 102 -1.23 -11.60 1.97
CA ILE A 102 -0.82 -10.69 3.05
C ILE A 102 0.71 -10.49 3.12
N GLY A 103 1.14 -9.23 3.03
CA GLY A 103 2.51 -8.77 3.28
C GLY A 103 3.38 -8.72 2.03
N ASN A 104 3.17 -7.73 1.16
CA ASN A 104 3.92 -7.56 -0.09
C ASN A 104 5.41 -7.19 0.11
N ASN A 105 5.83 -6.90 1.35
CA ASN A 105 7.20 -6.52 1.70
C ASN A 105 8.04 -7.69 2.27
N MET A 106 7.75 -8.94 1.87
CA MET A 106 8.55 -10.09 2.29
C MET A 106 9.69 -10.32 1.31
N PHE A 107 10.90 -10.52 1.83
CA PHE A 107 12.10 -10.73 1.02
C PHE A 107 12.09 -12.10 0.32
N PHE A 108 11.66 -13.12 1.04
CA PHE A 108 11.64 -14.50 0.55
C PHE A 108 10.45 -15.25 1.16
N SER A 109 10.03 -16.35 0.53
CA SER A 109 8.91 -17.18 1.00
C SER A 109 9.31 -18.64 1.14
N CYS A 110 9.01 -19.22 2.29
CA CYS A 110 9.29 -20.61 2.62
C CYS A 110 7.98 -21.39 2.80
N GLY A 111 7.91 -22.58 2.20
CA GLY A 111 6.76 -23.51 2.30
C GLY A 111 6.50 -24.08 3.70
N SER A 112 7.51 -24.04 4.57
CA SER A 112 7.50 -24.67 5.89
C SER A 112 8.67 -24.16 6.72
N ILE A 113 8.69 -24.52 8.01
CA ILE A 113 9.87 -24.29 8.86
C ILE A 113 11.10 -25.02 8.31
N HIS A 114 10.95 -26.22 7.76
CA HIS A 114 12.08 -26.97 7.17
C HIS A 114 12.65 -26.27 5.94
N ALA A 115 11.81 -25.59 5.17
CA ALA A 115 12.29 -24.75 4.07
C ALA A 115 13.10 -23.56 4.61
N LEU A 116 12.71 -22.94 5.73
CA LEU A 116 13.50 -21.89 6.38
C LEU A 116 14.82 -22.43 6.94
N GLU A 117 14.81 -23.60 7.59
CA GLU A 117 16.02 -24.28 8.08
C GLU A 117 17.01 -24.57 6.94
N SER A 118 16.52 -24.95 5.76
CA SER A 118 17.37 -25.22 4.59
C SER A 118 18.08 -23.97 4.04
N LEU A 119 17.57 -22.77 4.34
CA LEU A 119 18.22 -21.52 3.96
C LEU A 119 19.48 -21.22 4.79
N ALA A 120 19.69 -21.92 5.92
CA ALA A 120 20.93 -21.86 6.68
C ALA A 120 22.06 -22.71 6.07
N GLU A 121 21.73 -23.61 5.14
CA GLU A 121 22.70 -24.44 4.43
C GLU A 121 23.26 -23.72 3.20
N PHE A 122 24.40 -24.20 2.69
CA PHE A 122 24.89 -23.76 1.39
C PHE A 122 24.03 -24.36 0.27
N GLY A 123 22.90 -23.69 -0.03
CA GLY A 123 21.95 -24.12 -1.06
C GLY A 123 22.13 -23.44 -2.42
N LYS A 124 21.07 -23.48 -3.24
CA LYS A 124 21.02 -22.81 -4.56
C LYS A 124 20.80 -21.30 -4.48
N GLU A 125 20.20 -20.80 -3.40
CA GLU A 125 19.85 -19.39 -3.27
C GLU A 125 21.11 -18.51 -3.19
N PRO A 126 21.06 -17.24 -3.64
CA PRO A 126 22.23 -16.36 -3.67
C PRO A 126 22.64 -15.84 -2.28
N PHE A 127 21.92 -16.23 -1.23
CA PHE A 127 22.13 -15.83 0.16
C PHE A 127 22.09 -17.05 1.09
N ILE A 128 22.51 -16.86 2.34
CA ILE A 128 22.41 -17.84 3.43
C ILE A 128 21.86 -17.14 4.67
N VAL A 129 20.89 -17.77 5.35
CA VAL A 129 20.41 -17.31 6.66
C VAL A 129 21.44 -17.66 7.72
N THR A 130 21.98 -16.66 8.40
CA THR A 130 22.96 -16.87 9.48
C THR A 130 22.33 -16.75 10.86
N GLU A 131 21.27 -15.94 11.00
CA GLU A 131 20.58 -15.71 12.27
C GLU A 131 19.05 -15.57 12.06
N CYS A 132 18.28 -15.94 13.08
CA CYS A 132 16.84 -15.74 13.16
C CYS A 132 16.50 -15.07 14.50
N TYR A 133 16.07 -13.81 14.46
CA TYR A 133 15.83 -12.99 15.65
C TYR A 133 14.51 -13.28 16.31
N ALA A 134 13.47 -13.43 15.49
CA ALA A 134 12.11 -13.47 15.99
C ALA A 134 11.17 -14.07 14.96
N PHE A 135 10.17 -14.77 15.49
CA PHE A 135 8.98 -15.14 14.75
C PHE A 135 7.87 -14.18 15.11
N LYS A 136 7.08 -13.78 14.11
CA LYS A 136 6.03 -12.78 14.27
C LYS A 136 4.79 -13.17 13.48
N THR A 137 3.68 -12.61 13.91
CA THR A 137 2.43 -12.58 13.17
C THR A 137 2.17 -11.17 12.71
N PHE A 138 1.59 -11.04 11.52
CA PHE A 138 0.99 -9.78 11.10
C PHE A 138 0.00 -9.28 12.16
N THR A 139 0.07 -7.98 12.44
CA THR A 139 -0.93 -7.26 13.22
C THR A 139 -2.25 -7.22 12.44
N GLU A 140 -3.37 -6.99 13.14
CA GLU A 140 -4.68 -6.81 12.48
C GLU A 140 -4.65 -5.65 11.48
N GLU A 141 -3.88 -4.60 11.77
CA GLU A 141 -3.68 -3.45 10.89
C GLU A 141 -2.95 -3.85 9.60
N GLU A 142 -1.84 -4.59 9.69
CA GLU A 142 -1.10 -5.10 8.52
C GLU A 142 -1.95 -6.05 7.66
N ILE A 143 -2.76 -6.91 8.30
CA ILE A 143 -3.69 -7.80 7.59
C ILE A 143 -4.76 -6.97 6.87
N SER A 144 -5.35 -6.00 7.57
CA SER A 144 -6.38 -5.14 7.01
C SER A 144 -5.83 -4.24 5.90
N ASP A 145 -4.56 -3.84 5.94
CA ASP A 145 -3.92 -2.98 4.94
C ASP A 145 -3.80 -3.68 3.58
N GLU A 146 -3.46 -4.96 3.60
CA GLU A 146 -3.26 -5.77 2.39
C GLU A 146 -4.58 -6.37 1.87
N LYS A 147 -5.66 -6.32 2.68
CA LYS A 147 -6.98 -6.74 2.23
C LYS A 147 -7.43 -5.92 1.02
N THR A 148 -7.78 -6.62 -0.05
CA THR A 148 -8.27 -6.03 -1.29
C THR A 148 -9.79 -6.10 -1.36
N TYR A 149 -10.39 -4.97 -1.72
CA TYR A 149 -11.83 -4.80 -1.91
C TYR A 149 -12.11 -4.50 -3.38
N GLU A 150 -12.99 -5.28 -3.99
CA GLU A 150 -13.36 -5.15 -5.39
C GLU A 150 -14.81 -4.70 -5.54
N TYR A 151 -15.03 -3.71 -6.41
CA TYR A 151 -16.35 -3.18 -6.73
C TYR A 151 -16.49 -2.98 -8.24
N GLU A 152 -17.71 -3.08 -8.76
CA GLU A 152 -18.00 -2.84 -10.17
C GLU A 152 -18.69 -1.48 -10.36
N PHE A 153 -18.16 -0.68 -11.28
CA PHE A 153 -18.73 0.61 -11.68
C PHE A 153 -18.76 0.71 -13.20
N GLY A 154 -19.94 0.91 -13.79
CA GLY A 154 -20.07 1.08 -15.25
C GLY A 154 -19.52 -0.10 -16.07
N GLY A 155 -19.59 -1.33 -15.53
CA GLY A 155 -19.04 -2.53 -16.16
C GLY A 155 -17.54 -2.73 -15.96
N GLU A 156 -16.85 -1.84 -15.25
CA GLU A 156 -15.43 -1.96 -14.92
C GLU A 156 -15.23 -2.38 -13.46
N LYS A 157 -14.35 -3.36 -13.23
CA LYS A 157 -13.93 -3.77 -11.88
C LYS A 157 -12.83 -2.85 -11.36
N ILE A 158 -13.03 -2.32 -10.17
CA ILE A 158 -12.09 -1.45 -9.47
C ILE A 158 -11.71 -2.11 -8.15
N ALA A 159 -10.42 -2.38 -8.00
CA ALA A 159 -9.83 -2.90 -6.77
C ALA A 159 -9.16 -1.77 -5.96
N VAL A 160 -9.35 -1.79 -4.64
CA VAL A 160 -8.64 -0.94 -3.68
C VAL A 160 -8.15 -1.75 -2.49
N THR A 161 -6.96 -1.44 -1.97
CA THR A 161 -6.43 -2.07 -0.76
C THR A 161 -6.82 -1.29 0.50
N GLY A 162 -6.86 -1.94 1.67
CA GLY A 162 -7.08 -1.25 2.94
C GLY A 162 -6.06 -0.14 3.20
N LYS A 163 -4.82 -0.31 2.74
CA LYS A 163 -3.78 0.72 2.75
C LYS A 163 -4.15 1.94 1.92
N GLU A 164 -4.64 1.75 0.68
CA GLU A 164 -5.16 2.86 -0.15
C GLU A 164 -6.34 3.56 0.53
N VAL A 165 -7.22 2.82 1.20
CA VAL A 165 -8.37 3.38 1.93
C VAL A 165 -7.90 4.22 3.11
N ARG A 166 -6.97 3.73 3.95
CA ARG A 166 -6.44 4.47 5.10
C ARG A 166 -5.62 5.69 4.72
N ALA A 167 -4.91 5.65 3.59
CA ALA A 167 -4.24 6.82 3.05
C ALA A 167 -5.23 7.96 2.75
N PHE A 168 -6.47 7.63 2.35
CA PHE A 168 -7.51 8.60 2.07
C PHE A 168 -8.35 8.96 3.31
N TYR A 169 -8.59 7.98 4.19
CA TYR A 169 -9.36 8.11 5.42
C TYR A 169 -8.49 7.70 6.63
N PRO A 170 -7.71 8.62 7.20
CA PRO A 170 -6.86 8.29 8.34
C PRO A 170 -7.71 7.96 9.59
N GLY A 171 -7.29 6.96 10.35
CA GLY A 171 -7.89 6.62 11.65
C GLY A 171 -9.15 5.75 11.61
N LEU A 172 -9.49 5.13 10.48
CA LEU A 172 -10.63 4.21 10.39
C LEU A 172 -10.32 2.82 10.96
N THR A 173 -11.36 2.19 11.55
CA THR A 173 -11.32 0.78 11.93
C THR A 173 -11.47 -0.13 10.71
N ALA A 174 -11.07 -1.41 10.84
CA ALA A 174 -11.28 -2.40 9.76
C ALA A 174 -12.76 -2.56 9.38
N GLN A 175 -13.67 -2.41 10.35
CA GLN A 175 -15.12 -2.47 10.12
C GLN A 175 -15.61 -1.26 9.31
N ASP A 176 -15.16 -0.05 9.62
CA ASP A 176 -15.54 1.16 8.87
C ASP A 176 -15.06 1.11 7.42
N ILE A 177 -13.88 0.52 7.20
CA ILE A 177 -13.32 0.28 5.87
C ILE A 177 -14.24 -0.63 5.06
N GLU A 178 -14.64 -1.76 5.64
CA GLU A 178 -15.50 -2.75 4.99
C GLU A 178 -16.89 -2.21 4.69
N GLN A 179 -17.49 -1.46 5.61
CA GLN A 179 -18.86 -0.99 5.48
C GLN A 179 -19.02 0.13 4.46
N PHE A 180 -18.08 1.08 4.39
CA PHE A 180 -18.28 2.29 3.59
C PHE A 180 -17.02 2.79 2.90
N ALA A 181 -15.88 2.85 3.58
CA ALA A 181 -14.75 3.61 3.06
C ALA A 181 -14.13 2.95 1.82
N ALA A 182 -14.05 1.61 1.76
CA ALA A 182 -13.54 0.89 0.60
C ALA A 182 -14.37 1.16 -0.66
N TYR A 183 -15.70 1.08 -0.58
CA TYR A 183 -16.60 1.42 -1.68
C TYR A 183 -16.38 2.86 -2.17
N ASN A 184 -16.28 3.82 -1.25
CA ASN A 184 -16.13 5.23 -1.58
C ASN A 184 -14.75 5.58 -2.17
N THR A 185 -13.70 4.91 -1.72
CA THR A 185 -12.36 5.02 -2.30
C THR A 185 -12.34 4.43 -3.70
N ALA A 186 -12.92 3.24 -3.90
CA ALA A 186 -13.02 2.60 -5.22
C ALA A 186 -13.85 3.45 -6.19
N LYS A 187 -14.97 4.01 -5.73
CA LYS A 187 -15.82 4.92 -6.52
C LYS A 187 -15.07 6.19 -6.96
N ARG A 188 -14.25 6.78 -6.08
CA ARG A 188 -13.38 7.93 -6.46
C ARG A 188 -12.29 7.52 -7.44
N LYS A 189 -11.69 6.34 -7.27
CA LYS A 189 -10.70 5.77 -8.20
C LYS A 189 -11.31 5.55 -9.59
N TYR A 190 -12.55 5.09 -9.67
CA TYR A 190 -13.32 5.03 -10.91
C TYR A 190 -13.53 6.42 -11.52
N TYR A 191 -14.00 7.40 -10.75
CA TYR A 191 -14.24 8.76 -11.25
C TYR A 191 -13.00 9.45 -11.79
N ARG A 192 -11.81 9.17 -11.24
CA ARG A 192 -10.54 9.69 -11.77
C ARG A 192 -10.21 9.19 -13.17
N LYS A 193 -10.76 8.06 -13.61
CA LYS A 193 -10.59 7.56 -14.99
C LYS A 193 -11.45 8.33 -15.99
N ASN A 194 -12.46 9.05 -15.52
CA ASN A 194 -13.34 9.82 -16.39
C ASN A 194 -12.69 11.18 -16.74
N ASN A 195 -12.39 11.36 -18.03
CA ASN A 195 -11.75 12.57 -18.56
C ASN A 195 -12.75 13.68 -18.96
N CYS A 196 -14.03 13.55 -18.60
CA CYS A 196 -15.05 14.54 -18.96
C CYS A 196 -14.96 15.79 -18.07
N GLN A 197 -14.06 16.72 -18.40
CA GLN A 197 -13.94 18.00 -17.71
C GLN A 197 -15.08 18.96 -18.06
N LEU A 198 -15.48 19.80 -17.11
CA LEU A 198 -16.46 20.86 -17.32
C LEU A 198 -15.88 22.00 -18.16
N THR A 199 -16.00 21.88 -19.48
CA THR A 199 -15.61 22.93 -20.43
C THR A 199 -16.79 23.85 -20.78
N PRO A 200 -16.56 25.05 -21.34
CA PRO A 200 -17.63 25.89 -21.86
C PRO A 200 -18.56 25.17 -22.85
N GLU A 201 -18.02 24.31 -23.71
CA GLU A 201 -18.79 23.52 -24.67
C GLU A 201 -19.71 22.52 -23.95
N LEU A 202 -19.20 21.85 -22.91
CA LEU A 202 -20.01 20.95 -22.10
C LEU A 202 -21.11 21.69 -21.36
N VAL A 203 -20.83 22.87 -20.79
CA VAL A 203 -21.86 23.69 -20.13
C VAL A 203 -22.97 24.06 -21.12
N ARG A 204 -22.64 24.47 -22.35
CA ARG A 204 -23.65 24.75 -23.39
C ARG A 204 -24.48 23.51 -23.72
N ARG A 205 -23.82 22.39 -24.00
CA ARG A 205 -24.51 21.11 -24.28
C ARG A 205 -25.48 20.75 -23.17
N LEU A 206 -25.06 20.84 -21.91
CA LEU A 206 -25.91 20.53 -20.76
C LEU A 206 -27.12 21.46 -20.67
N LEU A 207 -26.97 22.75 -20.96
CA LEU A 207 -28.11 23.68 -21.00
C LEU A 207 -29.08 23.37 -22.15
N ASP A 208 -28.53 23.09 -23.33
CA ASP A 208 -29.31 22.82 -24.53
C ASP A 208 -30.06 21.49 -24.44
N GLU A 209 -29.43 20.44 -23.89
CA GLU A 209 -29.99 19.08 -23.83
C GLU A 209 -30.60 18.73 -22.47
N GLY A 210 -30.34 19.50 -21.41
CA GLY A 210 -30.72 19.15 -20.04
C GLY A 210 -32.24 19.06 -19.79
N HIS A 211 -33.04 19.65 -20.68
CA HIS A 211 -34.50 19.51 -20.67
C HIS A 211 -34.99 18.16 -21.22
N LEU A 212 -34.14 17.42 -21.93
CA LEU A 212 -34.41 16.07 -22.44
C LEU A 212 -34.22 14.99 -21.36
N MET A 213 -33.55 15.32 -20.26
CA MET A 213 -33.31 14.39 -19.14
C MET A 213 -34.64 14.00 -18.49
N LYS A 214 -34.92 12.70 -18.44
CA LYS A 214 -36.05 12.14 -17.70
C LYS A 214 -35.75 12.10 -16.20
N ALA A 215 -36.80 12.04 -15.38
CA ALA A 215 -36.65 11.91 -13.93
C ALA A 215 -35.74 10.72 -13.58
N GLY A 216 -34.72 10.96 -12.76
CA GLY A 216 -33.70 9.98 -12.38
C GLY A 216 -32.49 9.90 -13.30
N GLU A 217 -32.57 10.39 -14.54
CA GLU A 217 -31.40 10.49 -15.43
C GLU A 217 -30.42 11.53 -14.89
N SER A 218 -29.13 11.30 -15.17
CA SER A 218 -28.05 12.14 -14.65
C SER A 218 -26.91 12.27 -15.63
N ASP A 219 -26.31 13.45 -15.65
CA ASP A 219 -25.02 13.68 -16.29
C ASP A 219 -23.93 13.85 -15.24
N SER A 220 -22.68 13.58 -15.62
CA SER A 220 -21.54 13.70 -14.71
C SER A 220 -20.28 14.20 -15.40
N PHE A 221 -19.51 14.99 -14.68
CA PHE A 221 -18.29 15.63 -15.17
C PHE A 221 -17.30 15.86 -14.03
N THR A 222 -16.08 16.21 -14.36
CA THR A 222 -15.05 16.65 -13.42
C THR A 222 -14.82 18.15 -13.52
N ILE A 223 -14.51 18.79 -12.40
CA ILE A 223 -14.16 20.21 -12.35
C ILE A 223 -12.90 20.37 -11.52
N GLN A 224 -11.90 21.05 -12.10
CA GLN A 224 -10.67 21.40 -11.40
C GLN A 224 -10.88 22.72 -10.67
N LEU A 225 -10.96 22.65 -9.34
CA LEU A 225 -10.93 23.80 -8.44
C LEU A 225 -9.55 23.80 -7.75
N PHE A 226 -9.49 24.14 -6.46
CA PHE A 226 -8.29 23.87 -5.67
C PHE A 226 -7.96 22.37 -5.61
N PHE A 227 -8.99 21.54 -5.49
CA PHE A 227 -8.93 20.09 -5.65
C PHE A 227 -9.70 19.65 -6.89
N LEU A 228 -9.49 18.42 -7.34
CA LEU A 228 -10.29 17.81 -8.39
C LEU A 228 -11.62 17.30 -7.82
N TRP A 229 -12.73 17.70 -8.41
CA TRP A 229 -14.07 17.28 -8.01
C TRP A 229 -14.75 16.47 -9.10
N HIS A 230 -15.47 15.43 -8.71
CA HIS A 230 -16.47 14.78 -9.55
C HIS A 230 -17.85 15.31 -9.18
N VAL A 231 -18.63 15.70 -10.18
CA VAL A 231 -19.97 16.25 -10.03
C VAL A 231 -20.95 15.42 -10.84
N ARG A 232 -22.08 15.10 -10.22
CA ARG A 232 -23.24 14.46 -10.83
C ARG A 232 -24.44 15.38 -10.68
N ILE A 233 -25.12 15.67 -11.78
CA ILE A 233 -26.40 16.38 -11.76
C ILE A 233 -27.49 15.42 -12.23
N ARG A 234 -28.51 15.21 -11.40
CA ARG A 234 -29.64 14.32 -11.65
C ARG A 234 -30.93 15.14 -11.78
N ARG A 235 -31.79 14.78 -12.74
CA ARG A 235 -33.15 15.33 -12.86
C ARG A 235 -34.03 14.75 -11.74
N GLU A 236 -34.63 15.62 -10.94
CA GLU A 236 -35.54 15.21 -9.86
C GLU A 236 -36.96 14.96 -10.39
N PRO A 237 -37.72 14.04 -9.77
CA PRO A 237 -39.12 13.82 -10.08
C PRO A 237 -40.02 15.00 -9.68
N GLU A 238 -41.18 15.13 -10.35
CA GLU A 238 -42.11 16.26 -10.17
C GLU A 238 -42.64 16.42 -8.73
N ASN A 239 -42.69 15.33 -7.97
CA ASN A 239 -43.13 15.37 -6.56
C ASN A 239 -42.14 16.12 -5.63
N LEU A 240 -40.94 16.47 -6.10
CA LEU A 240 -39.95 17.27 -5.39
C LEU A 240 -39.94 18.75 -5.82
N ALA A 241 -40.96 19.21 -6.55
CA ALA A 241 -41.14 20.61 -6.88
C ALA A 241 -41.03 21.52 -5.62
N PRO A 242 -40.38 22.70 -5.71
CA PRO A 242 -39.93 23.38 -6.93
C PRO A 242 -38.54 22.94 -7.42
N PHE A 243 -37.94 21.89 -6.85
CA PHE A 243 -36.61 21.45 -7.25
C PHE A 243 -36.65 20.54 -8.47
N GLU A 244 -35.98 20.95 -9.54
CA GLU A 244 -35.90 20.18 -10.78
C GLU A 244 -34.62 19.34 -10.88
N TYR A 245 -33.55 19.73 -10.17
CA TYR A 245 -32.25 19.08 -10.25
C TYR A 245 -31.63 18.87 -8.88
N ALA A 246 -30.98 17.72 -8.69
CA ALA A 246 -30.09 17.44 -7.58
C ALA A 246 -28.65 17.39 -8.07
N LEU A 247 -27.78 18.12 -7.39
CA LEU A 247 -26.35 18.11 -7.60
C LEU A 247 -25.71 17.36 -6.43
N GLU A 248 -24.90 16.37 -6.77
CA GLU A 248 -24.05 15.62 -5.84
C GLU A 248 -22.61 15.76 -6.32
N ALA A 249 -21.71 16.20 -5.46
CA ALA A 249 -20.31 16.37 -5.76
C ALA A 249 -19.44 15.74 -4.68
N CYS A 250 -18.34 15.12 -5.09
CA CYS A 250 -17.33 14.60 -4.17
C CYS A 250 -15.94 15.04 -4.63
N CYS A 251 -15.14 15.49 -3.66
CA CYS A 251 -13.74 15.76 -3.88
C CYS A 251 -13.03 14.41 -4.13
N LEU A 252 -12.20 14.35 -5.17
CA LEU A 252 -11.44 13.16 -5.49
C LEU A 252 -10.14 13.10 -4.69
N ASP A 253 -9.69 14.23 -4.14
CA ASP A 253 -8.41 14.34 -3.42
C ASP A 253 -8.56 14.29 -1.89
N ASN A 254 -9.77 14.48 -1.36
CA ASN A 254 -10.05 14.39 0.07
C ASN A 254 -11.53 13.99 0.35
N ILE A 255 -11.88 13.89 1.62
CA ILE A 255 -13.19 13.39 2.07
C ILE A 255 -14.37 14.35 1.86
N GLN A 256 -14.15 15.56 1.36
CA GLN A 256 -15.21 16.57 1.19
C GLN A 256 -16.26 16.11 0.17
N THR A 257 -17.51 16.42 0.48
CA THR A 257 -18.66 16.20 -0.39
C THR A 257 -19.56 17.42 -0.34
N PHE A 258 -20.36 17.60 -1.37
CA PHE A 258 -21.35 18.66 -1.46
C PHE A 258 -22.61 18.12 -2.13
N SER A 259 -23.78 18.45 -1.60
CA SER A 259 -25.04 18.03 -2.19
C SER A 259 -26.10 19.11 -2.01
N ARG A 260 -26.80 19.46 -3.09
CA ARG A 260 -27.85 20.48 -3.04
C ARG A 260 -28.86 20.31 -4.16
N ARG A 261 -30.10 20.72 -3.92
CA ARG A 261 -31.15 20.78 -4.93
C ARG A 261 -31.31 22.18 -5.51
N TYR A 262 -31.67 22.25 -6.78
CA TYR A 262 -31.82 23.49 -7.54
C TYR A 262 -33.14 23.48 -8.31
N THR A 263 -33.71 24.66 -8.45
CA THR A 263 -34.92 24.88 -9.26
C THR A 263 -34.62 24.82 -10.76
N THR A 264 -33.37 25.08 -11.17
CA THR A 264 -32.97 25.07 -12.58
C THR A 264 -31.55 24.52 -12.74
N LEU A 265 -31.27 23.96 -13.93
CA LEU A 265 -29.94 23.46 -14.28
C LEU A 265 -28.90 24.59 -14.32
N GLU A 266 -29.29 25.77 -14.79
CA GLU A 266 -28.43 26.97 -14.82
C GLU A 266 -27.88 27.31 -13.43
N LYS A 267 -28.72 27.32 -12.40
CA LYS A 267 -28.29 27.61 -11.01
C LYS A 267 -27.33 26.54 -10.50
N ALA A 268 -27.57 25.27 -10.83
CA ALA A 268 -26.70 24.17 -10.43
C ALA A 268 -25.31 24.32 -11.06
N LEU A 269 -25.25 24.54 -12.39
CA LEU A 269 -23.99 24.70 -13.13
C LEU A 269 -23.22 25.95 -12.69
N LEU A 270 -23.90 27.09 -12.49
CA LEU A 270 -23.27 28.31 -12.01
C LEU A 270 -22.64 28.12 -10.62
N HIS A 271 -23.29 27.36 -9.74
CA HIS A 271 -22.73 27.07 -8.42
C HIS A 271 -21.50 26.16 -8.49
N CYS A 272 -21.49 25.16 -9.38
CA CYS A 272 -20.28 24.37 -9.68
C CYS A 272 -19.12 25.26 -10.11
N LEU A 273 -19.34 26.13 -11.09
CA LEU A 273 -18.31 27.01 -11.66
C LEU A 273 -17.76 28.02 -10.66
N ASN A 274 -18.55 28.37 -9.65
CA ASN A 274 -18.15 29.21 -8.51
C ASN A 274 -17.59 28.41 -7.32
N GLY A 275 -17.27 27.13 -7.51
CA GLY A 275 -16.61 26.30 -6.52
C GLY A 275 -17.46 25.97 -5.30
N PHE A 276 -18.77 25.82 -5.49
CA PHE A 276 -19.72 25.56 -4.40
C PHE A 276 -19.69 26.63 -3.29
N ASN A 277 -19.42 27.88 -3.67
CA ASN A 277 -19.32 28.99 -2.72
C ASN A 277 -20.66 29.30 -2.02
N GLU A 278 -20.76 28.93 -0.75
CA GLU A 278 -21.89 29.28 0.13
C GLU A 278 -21.59 30.47 1.06
N ASN A 279 -20.37 31.04 1.00
CA ASN A 279 -19.98 32.16 1.85
C ASN A 279 -20.35 33.50 1.22
N ALA A 280 -21.36 34.17 1.80
CA ALA A 280 -21.84 35.48 1.34
C ALA A 280 -20.77 36.58 1.36
N ASN A 281 -19.70 36.43 2.16
CA ASN A 281 -18.60 37.39 2.22
C ASN A 281 -17.55 37.18 1.12
N ILE A 282 -17.61 36.07 0.37
CA ILE A 282 -16.72 35.77 -0.74
C ILE A 282 -17.48 36.00 -2.03
N GLN A 283 -16.97 36.91 -2.88
CA GLN A 283 -17.59 37.17 -4.17
C GLN A 283 -17.42 35.96 -5.11
N ASN A 284 -18.50 35.63 -5.82
CA ASN A 284 -18.49 34.63 -6.86
C ASN A 284 -17.57 35.04 -8.03
N ARG A 285 -16.86 34.06 -8.58
CA ARG A 285 -15.99 34.24 -9.75
C ARG A 285 -16.78 34.67 -10.98
N TYR A 286 -17.97 34.11 -11.16
CA TYR A 286 -18.91 34.41 -12.23
C TYR A 286 -20.25 34.82 -11.64
N GLN A 287 -20.80 35.94 -12.11
CA GLN A 287 -22.11 36.43 -11.68
C GLN A 287 -23.26 35.73 -12.41
N SER A 288 -23.01 35.25 -13.63
CA SER A 288 -23.96 34.48 -14.43
C SER A 288 -23.22 33.52 -15.39
N LEU A 289 -23.97 32.63 -16.06
CA LEU A 289 -23.38 31.79 -17.10
C LEU A 289 -22.96 32.60 -18.34
N GLN A 290 -23.62 33.72 -18.64
CA GLN A 290 -23.19 34.63 -19.72
C GLN A 290 -21.82 35.26 -19.40
N ASP A 291 -21.61 35.69 -18.15
CA ASP A 291 -20.29 36.18 -17.68
C ASP A 291 -19.22 35.09 -17.79
N TYR A 292 -19.53 33.86 -17.39
CA TYR A 292 -18.64 32.70 -17.58
C TYR A 292 -18.25 32.50 -19.05
N PHE A 293 -19.22 32.47 -19.97
CA PHE A 293 -18.95 32.29 -21.39
C PHE A 293 -18.15 33.45 -21.99
N TYR A 294 -18.47 34.69 -21.62
CA TYR A 294 -17.76 35.87 -22.10
C TYR A 294 -16.27 35.80 -21.74
N ARG A 295 -15.95 35.49 -20.48
CA ARG A 295 -14.57 35.37 -20.00
C ARG A 295 -13.79 34.24 -20.67
N HIS A 296 -14.42 33.12 -21.03
CA HIS A 296 -13.73 31.99 -21.69
C HIS A 296 -13.65 32.12 -23.21
N THR A 297 -14.40 33.04 -23.81
CA THR A 297 -14.34 33.33 -25.24
C THR A 297 -13.41 34.51 -25.56
N HIS A 298 -13.29 35.47 -24.64
CA HIS A 298 -12.54 36.73 -24.86
C HIS A 298 -11.37 36.94 -23.88
N GLY A 299 -11.20 36.07 -22.87
CA GLY A 299 -10.21 36.23 -21.79
C GLY A 299 -8.87 35.53 -21.99
N LYS A 300 -8.38 35.36 -23.23
CA LYS A 300 -6.96 35.03 -23.47
C LYS A 300 -6.13 36.33 -23.52
N TYR A 301 -5.80 36.88 -22.36
CA TYR A 301 -4.68 37.81 -22.17
C TYR A 301 -3.90 37.39 -20.93
#